data_AF-A0A4R3PZ54-F1
#
_entry.id   AF-A0A4R3PZ54-F1
#
_cell.length_a   1.000
_cell.length_b   1.000
_cell.length_c   1.000
_cell.angle_alpha   90.00
_cell.angle_beta   90.00
_cell.angle_gamma   90.00
#
_symmetry.space_group_name_H-M   'P 1'
#
loop_
_entity.id
_entity.type
_entity.pdbx_description
1 polymer ?
#
loop_
_entity_poly.entity_id
_entity_poly.type
_entity_poly.pdbx_seq_one_letter_code
_entity_poly.pdbx_strand_id
1 'polypeptide(L)' 'MAARAQAVVDRGEAEKILRMLPLKYPEQVSLPGPMPTPEQVRIFRVTPTVISVLDHSRGFGHTDLVTC' A
#
# COMPACT_ATOMS: atom_id res chain seq x y z
N MET A 1 -3.73 4.24 -11.99
CA MET A 1 -2.80 4.98 -11.09
C MET A 1 -1.38 4.80 -11.61
N ALA A 2 -0.56 5.86 -11.59
CA ALA A 2 0.88 5.79 -11.78
C ALA A 2 1.60 6.40 -10.58
N ALA A 3 2.75 5.83 -10.19
CA ALA A 3 3.46 6.22 -8.99
C ALA A 3 4.96 5.90 -9.08
N ARG A 4 5.76 6.57 -8.24
CA ARG A 4 7.18 6.26 -8.03
C ARG A 4 7.32 5.34 -6.82
N ALA A 5 8.04 4.24 -7.00
CA ALA A 5 8.35 3.30 -5.92
C ALA A 5 9.77 3.52 -5.40
N GLN A 6 9.94 3.53 -4.08
CA GLN A 6 11.23 3.65 -3.41
C GLN A 6 11.33 2.52 -2.37
N ALA A 7 12.41 1.76 -2.41
CA ALA A 7 12.64 0.72 -1.42
C ALA A 7 12.87 1.36 -0.04
N VAL A 8 12.19 0.85 0.98
CA VAL A 8 12.47 1.20 2.38
C VAL A 8 13.77 0.49 2.76
N VAL A 9 14.80 1.28 3.08
CA VAL A 9 16.14 0.78 3.46
C VAL A 9 16.38 0.86 4.96
N ASP A 10 15.62 1.69 5.67
CA ASP A 10 15.72 1.80 7.12
C ASP A 10 15.02 0.60 7.78
N ARG A 11 15.78 -0.12 8.60
CA ARG A 11 15.28 -1.32 9.30
C ARG A 11 14.18 -0.98 10.30
N GLY A 12 14.35 0.10 11.07
CA GLY A 12 13.37 0.50 12.08
C GLY A 12 12.03 0.90 11.46
N GLU A 13 12.07 1.58 10.31
CA GLU A 13 10.91 1.91 9.51
C GLU A 13 10.23 0.65 8.97
N ALA A 14 11.01 -0.30 8.44
CA ALA A 14 10.46 -1.56 7.94
C ALA A 14 9.75 -2.35 9.05
N GLU A 15 10.36 -2.44 10.24
CA GLU A 15 9.74 -3.09 11.41
C GLU A 15 8.45 -2.38 11.84
N LYS A 16 8.44 -1.05 11.85
CA LYS A 16 7.23 -0.26 12.14
C LYS A 16 6.11 -0.55 11.14
N ILE A 17 6.43 -0.59 9.84
CA ILE A 17 5.45 -0.85 8.78
C ILE A 17 4.88 -2.27 8.91
N LEU A 18 5.72 -3.26 9.18
CA LEU A 18 5.29 -4.65 9.36
C LEU A 18 4.30 -4.79 10.52
N ARG A 19 4.49 -4.08 11.63
CA ARG A 19 3.54 -4.06 12.77
C ARG A 19 2.20 -3.42 12.42
N MET A 20 2.14 -2.54 11.41
CA MET A 20 0.89 -1.92 10.96
C MET A 20 0.11 -2.81 9.99
N LEU A 21 0.72 -3.82 9.38
CA LEU A 21 0.08 -4.66 8.36
C LEU A 21 -1.18 -5.37 8.89
N PRO A 22 -1.20 -6.01 10.07
CA PRO A 22 -2.40 -6.65 10.59
C PRO A 22 -3.53 -5.65 10.89
N LEU A 23 -3.19 -4.42 11.29
CA LEU A 23 -4.18 -3.38 11.61
C LEU A 23 -4.99 -2.93 10.38
N LYS A 24 -4.43 -3.09 9.18
CA LYS A 24 -5.11 -2.76 7.92
C LYS A 24 -6.20 -3.77 7.57
N TYR A 25 -6.12 -4.99 8.09
CA TYR A 25 -7.03 -6.09 7.79
C TYR A 25 -7.60 -6.66 9.09
N PRO A 26 -8.45 -5.92 9.82
CA PRO A 26 -8.91 -6.32 11.15
C PRO A 26 -9.72 -7.63 11.15
N GLU A 27 -10.42 -7.93 10.06
CA GLU A 27 -11.13 -9.20 9.85
C GLU A 27 -10.15 -10.39 9.73
N GLN A 28 -8.91 -10.14 9.30
CA GLN A 28 -7.85 -11.14 9.27
C GLN A 28 -7.23 -11.26 10.66
N VAL A 29 -7.81 -12.15 11.47
CA VAL A 29 -7.35 -12.46 12.84
C VAL A 29 -5.88 -12.91 12.86
N SER A 30 -5.37 -13.46 11.75
CA SER A 30 -3.95 -13.76 11.57
C SER A 30 -3.58 -13.78 10.09
N LEU A 31 -2.31 -13.51 9.79
CA LEU A 31 -1.73 -13.83 8.49
C LEU A 31 -1.57 -15.35 8.36
N PRO A 32 -1.65 -15.92 7.15
CA PRO A 32 -1.24 -17.31 6.92
C PRO A 32 0.26 -17.44 7.23
N GLY A 33 0.59 -17.96 8.41
CA GLY A 33 1.98 -18.17 8.86
C GLY A 33 2.54 -17.05 9.76
N PRO A 34 3.85 -17.14 10.11
CA PRO A 34 4.49 -16.15 10.98
C PRO A 34 4.63 -14.80 10.28
N MET A 35 4.64 -13.72 11.06
CA MET A 35 4.92 -12.38 10.52
C MET A 35 6.34 -12.36 9.92
N PRO A 36 6.51 -11.94 8.65
CA PRO A 36 7.83 -11.86 8.05
C PRO A 36 8.71 -10.80 8.71
N THR A 37 10.02 -11.00 8.67
CA THR A 37 11.02 -9.99 9.09
C THR A 37 11.40 -9.07 7.93
N PRO A 38 12.00 -7.88 8.19
CA PRO A 38 12.48 -6.99 7.14
C PRO A 38 13.48 -7.62 6.15
N GLU A 39 14.13 -8.72 6.51
CA GLU A 39 15.09 -9.45 5.65
C GLU A 39 14.40 -10.42 4.70
N GLN A 40 13.19 -10.85 5.05
CA GLN A 40 12.42 -11.83 4.29
C GLN A 40 11.54 -11.17 3.22
N VAL A 41 11.28 -9.86 3.33
CA VAL A 41 10.40 -9.12 2.43
C VAL A 41 10.98 -7.76 2.05
N ARG A 42 10.66 -7.28 0.85
CA ARG A 42 11.04 -5.93 0.41
C ARG A 42 9.83 -5.00 0.46
N ILE A 43 9.94 -3.95 1.26
CA ILE A 43 8.90 -2.94 1.41
C ILE A 43 9.20 -1.77 0.49
N PHE A 44 8.18 -1.30 -0.22
CA PHE A 44 8.26 -0.14 -1.10
C PHE A 44 7.31 0.96 -0.64
N ARG A 45 7.84 2.16 -0.44
CA ARG A 45 7.04 3.37 -0.37
C ARG A 45 6.62 3.76 -1.78
N VAL A 46 5.32 3.96 -1.98
CA VAL A 46 4.74 4.36 -3.27
C VAL A 46 4.26 5.80 -3.16
N THR A 47 4.84 6.69 -3.95
CA THR A 47 4.43 8.10 -4.03
C THR A 47 3.63 8.29 -5.33
N PRO A 48 2.30 8.50 -5.26
CA PRO A 48 1.48 8.71 -6.44
C PRO A 48 1.96 9.90 -7.26
N THR A 49 1.96 9.77 -8.58
CA THR A 49 2.21 10.88 -9.52
C THR A 49 0.99 11.18 -10.38
N VAL A 50 0.17 10.16 -10.64
CA VAL A 50 -1.10 10.30 -11.37
C VAL A 50 -2.15 9.41 -10.72
N ILE A 51 -3.25 10.03 -10.27
CA ILE A 51 -4.41 9.33 -9.72
C ILE A 51 -5.58 9.52 -10.69
N SER A 52 -6.14 8.40 -11.14
CA SER A 52 -7.30 8.35 -12.03
C SER A 52 -8.38 7.58 -11.26
N VAL A 53 -9.49 8.26 -10.97
CA VAL A 53 -10.56 7.76 -10.10
C VAL A 53 -11.76 7.37 -10.93
N LEU A 54 -12.20 6.12 -10.81
CA LEU A 54 -13.43 5.64 -11.42
C LEU A 54 -14.57 5.81 -10.41
N ASP A 55 -15.56 6.61 -10.78
CA ASP A 55 -16.77 6.80 -9.98
C ASP A 55 -17.91 5.93 -10.54
N HIS A 56 -18.11 4.77 -9.92
CA HIS A 56 -19.15 3.83 -10.33
C HIS A 56 -20.58 4.33 -10.11
N SER A 57 -20.79 5.44 -9.40
CA SER A 57 -22.11 6.07 -9.29
C SER A 57 -22.53 6.86 -10.55
N ARG A 58 -21.57 7.20 -11.42
CA ARG A 58 -21.78 8.05 -12.62
C ARG A 58 -21.90 7.27 -13.94
N GLY A 59 -22.01 5.95 -13.86
CA GLY A 59 -22.04 5.07 -15.04
C GLY A 59 -20.65 4.63 -15.50
N PHE A 60 -20.61 3.79 -16.54
CA PHE A 60 -19.37 3.16 -16.99
C PHE A 60 -18.44 4.14 -17.71
N GLY A 61 -17.18 4.21 -17.28
CA GLY A 61 -16.12 4.98 -17.93
C GLY A 61 -15.95 6.42 -17.45
N HIS A 62 -16.78 6.92 -16.51
CA HIS A 62 -16.55 8.25 -15.90
C HIS A 62 -15.29 8.22 -15.05
N THR A 63 -14.29 9.00 -15.47
CA THR A 63 -12.99 9.01 -14.82
C THR A 63 -12.49 10.43 -14.62
N ASP A 64 -12.21 10.82 -13.38
CA ASP A 64 -11.64 12.12 -13.04
C ASP A 64 -10.14 11.99 -12.76
N LEU A 65 -9.35 12.95 -13.26
CA LEU A 65 -7.93 13.09 -12.94
C LEU A 65 -7.78 13.91 -11.66
N VAL A 66 -7.12 13.35 -10.65
CA VAL A 66 -6.83 14.02 -9.38
C VAL A 66 -5.34 14.31 -9.29
N THR A 67 -4.99 15.55 -8.93
CA THR A 67 -3.61 16.02 -8.72
C THR A 67 -3.33 16.16 -7.22
N CYS A 68 -2.07 15.94 -6.81
CA CYS A 68 -1.64 15.86 -5.41
C CYS A 68 -0.61 16.94 -5.11
#